data_AF-A0A963WRS2-F1
#
_entry.id   AF-A0A963WRS2-F1
#
_cell.length_a   1.000
_cell.length_b   1.000
_cell.length_c   1.000
_cell.angle_alpha   90.00
_cell.angle_beta   90.00
_cell.angle_gamma   90.00
#
_symmetry.space_group_name_H-M   'P 1'
#
loop_
_entity.id
_entity.type
_entity.pdbx_description
1 polymer ?
#
loop_
_entity_poly.entity_id
_entity_poly.type
_entity_poly.pdbx_seq_one_letter_code
_entity_poly.pdbx_strand_id
1 'polypeptide(L)'
;MNLAALTALHALMAGGWIACVLTEALFERALLGKGREQELILARLHWKVDKLVEGPLLVGMVLSGGAILHHWPIDNLLAAKLAFAGVAIAANIWCIWLVWLRLGHAENGRWEDFARVDHSQHK
;
A
#
# COMPACT_ATOMS: atom_id res chain seq x y z
N MET A 1 -14.84 -16.16 15.21
CA MET A 1 -13.50 -15.96 15.81
C MET A 1 -13.68 -15.12 17.07
N ASN A 2 -12.97 -15.41 18.16
CA ASN A 2 -13.05 -14.57 19.37
C ASN A 2 -12.29 -13.25 19.17
N LEU A 3 -12.55 -12.25 20.02
CA LEU A 3 -11.97 -10.91 19.89
C LEU A 3 -10.43 -10.93 19.91
N ALA A 4 -9.82 -11.76 20.76
CA ALA A 4 -8.37 -11.85 20.86
C ALA A 4 -7.73 -12.34 19.56
N ALA A 5 -8.28 -13.40 18.96
CA ALA A 5 -7.81 -13.94 17.68
C ALA A 5 -8.05 -12.95 16.52
N LEU A 6 -9.17 -12.21 16.55
CA LEU A 6 -9.45 -11.16 15.56
C LEU A 6 -8.43 -10.01 15.64
N THR A 7 -8.14 -9.54 16.85
CA THR A 7 -7.12 -8.50 17.08
C THR A 7 -5.73 -8.97 16.66
N ALA A 8 -5.37 -10.23 16.96
CA ALA A 8 -4.10 -10.80 16.51
C ALA A 8 -4.02 -10.87 14.98
N LEU A 9 -5.09 -11.31 14.31
CA LEU A 9 -5.15 -11.33 12.84
C LEU A 9 -5.00 -9.93 12.25
N HIS A 10 -5.71 -8.93 12.79
CA HIS A 10 -5.61 -7.54 12.37
C HIS A 10 -4.17 -7.01 12.52
N ALA A 11 -3.53 -7.28 13.66
CA ALA A 11 -2.14 -6.88 13.91
C ALA A 11 -1.15 -7.56 12.95
N LEU A 12 -1.35 -8.84 12.63
CA LEU A 12 -0.53 -9.55 11.65
C LEU A 12 -0.71 -8.97 10.24
N MET A 13 -1.93 -8.62 9.84
CA MET A 13 -2.19 -7.98 8.55
C MET A 13 -1.52 -6.60 8.48
N ALA A 14 -1.60 -5.80 9.54
CA ALA A 14 -0.91 -4.52 9.64
C ALA A 14 0.62 -4.66 9.59
N GLY A 15 1.18 -5.64 10.30
CA GLY A 15 2.60 -5.94 10.24
C GLY A 15 3.04 -6.40 8.84
N GLY A 16 2.23 -7.22 8.18
CA GLY A 16 2.46 -7.64 6.79
C GLY A 16 2.43 -6.46 5.82
N TRP A 17 1.48 -5.53 5.99
CA TRP A 17 1.39 -4.33 5.17
C TRP A 17 2.62 -3.43 5.33
N ILE A 18 3.07 -3.20 6.57
CA ILE A 18 4.32 -2.47 6.84
C ILE A 18 5.51 -3.15 6.15
N ALA A 19 5.57 -4.48 6.16
CA ALA A 19 6.62 -5.22 5.48
C ALA A 19 6.58 -5.05 3.95
N CYS A 20 5.39 -4.93 3.33
CA CYS A 20 5.25 -4.60 1.91
C CYS A 20 5.86 -3.23 1.59
N VAL A 21 5.45 -2.20 2.31
CA VAL A 21 5.96 -0.82 2.13
C VAL A 21 7.48 -0.76 2.26
N LEU A 22 8.05 -1.44 3.27
CA LEU A 22 9.50 -1.53 3.44
C LEU A 22 10.18 -2.27 2.27
N THR A 23 9.56 -3.35 1.77
CA THR A 23 10.09 -4.13 0.65
C THR A 23 10.08 -3.31 -0.64
N GLU A 24 9.02 -2.55 -0.90
CA GLU A 24 8.90 -1.65 -2.04
C GLU A 24 9.96 -0.54 -1.99
N ALA A 25 10.17 0.09 -0.83
CA ALA A 25 11.22 1.08 -0.67
C ALA A 25 12.63 0.51 -0.98
N LEU A 26 12.88 -0.75 -0.64
CA LEU A 26 14.12 -1.43 -1.00
C LEU A 26 14.23 -1.69 -2.51
N PHE A 27 13.14 -2.11 -3.17
CA PHE A 27 13.12 -2.30 -4.62
C PHE A 27 13.33 -0.98 -5.37
N GLU A 28 12.66 0.09 -4.96
CA GLU A 28 12.81 1.41 -5.56
C GLU A 28 14.26 1.88 -5.43
N ARG A 29 14.87 1.75 -4.24
CA ARG A 29 16.28 2.08 -4.05
C ARG A 29 17.23 1.24 -4.93
N ALA A 30 16.89 -0.02 -5.18
CA ALA A 30 17.72 -0.93 -5.96
C ALA A 30 17.62 -0.71 -7.48
N LEU A 31 16.42 -0.37 -7.98
CA LEU A 31 16.10 -0.43 -9.42
C LEU A 31 15.80 0.94 -10.05
N LEU A 32 15.32 1.92 -9.28
CA LEU A 32 14.93 3.22 -9.84
C LEU A 32 16.16 3.99 -10.34
N GLY A 33 16.04 4.60 -11.53
CA GLY A 33 17.14 5.36 -12.16
C GLY A 33 18.30 4.51 -12.68
N LYS A 34 18.18 3.17 -12.70
CA LYS A 34 19.22 2.26 -13.22
C LYS A 34 19.13 2.02 -14.73
N GLY A 35 18.09 2.53 -15.38
CA GLY A 35 17.82 2.31 -16.79
C GLY A 35 16.36 1.92 -17.02
N ARG A 36 15.89 2.05 -18.26
CA ARG A 36 14.48 1.85 -18.61
C ARG A 36 14.01 0.41 -18.43
N GLU A 37 14.90 -0.54 -18.66
CA GLU A 37 14.61 -1.96 -18.41
C GLU A 37 14.38 -2.23 -16.92
N GLN A 38 15.25 -1.71 -16.07
CA GLN A 38 15.15 -1.84 -14.61
C GLN A 38 13.91 -1.12 -14.07
N GLU A 39 13.57 0.04 -14.60
CA GLU A 39 12.34 0.78 -14.26
C GLU A 39 11.08 0.03 -14.67
N LEU A 40 11.08 -0.64 -15.82
CA LEU A 40 9.97 -1.51 -16.23
C LEU A 40 9.85 -2.74 -15.32
N ILE A 41 10.97 -3.36 -14.95
CA ILE A 41 11.00 -4.46 -13.98
C ILE A 41 10.45 -3.99 -12.64
N LEU A 42 10.90 -2.83 -12.15
CA LEU A 42 10.42 -2.23 -10.91
C LEU A 42 8.92 -2.00 -10.95
N ALA A 43 8.38 -1.36 -12.00
CA ALA A 43 6.95 -1.09 -12.12
C ALA A 43 6.10 -2.38 -12.15
N ARG A 44 6.58 -3.42 -12.84
CA ARG A 44 5.91 -4.73 -12.88
C ARG A 44 5.95 -5.45 -11.55
N LEU A 45 7.07 -5.37 -10.84
CA LEU A 45 7.23 -5.99 -9.53
C LEU A 45 6.35 -5.29 -8.50
N HIS A 46 6.40 -3.96 -8.46
CA HIS A 46 5.61 -3.12 -7.58
C HIS A 46 4.12 -3.42 -7.76
N TRP A 47 3.60 -3.36 -9.00
CA TRP A 47 2.20 -3.69 -9.26
C TRP A 47 1.79 -5.11 -8.83
N LYS A 48 2.69 -6.09 -8.95
CA LYS A 48 2.40 -7.46 -8.49
C LYS A 48 2.29 -7.52 -6.97
N VAL A 49 3.16 -6.82 -6.24
CA VAL A 49 3.09 -6.75 -4.77
C VAL A 49 1.80 -6.06 -4.34
N ASP A 50 1.48 -4.89 -4.92
CA ASP A 50 0.25 -4.14 -4.64
C ASP A 50 -0.99 -5.00 -4.85
N LYS A 51 -1.07 -5.66 -6.01
CA LYS A 51 -2.26 -6.41 -6.40
C LYS A 51 -2.43 -7.72 -5.60
N LEU A 52 -1.33 -8.44 -5.36
CA LEU A 52 -1.39 -9.81 -4.83
C LEU A 52 -1.18 -9.90 -3.32
N VAL A 53 -0.56 -8.89 -2.71
CA VAL A 53 -0.16 -8.92 -1.30
C VAL A 53 -0.75 -7.71 -0.58
N GLU A 54 -0.37 -6.51 -1.00
CA GLU A 54 -0.71 -5.29 -0.27
C GLU A 54 -2.22 -5.00 -0.26
N GLY A 55 -2.87 -5.07 -1.43
CA GLY A 55 -4.32 -4.87 -1.58
C GLY A 55 -5.15 -5.85 -0.75
N PRO A 56 -4.89 -7.16 -0.81
CA PRO A 56 -5.54 -8.12 0.08
C PRO A 56 -5.31 -7.85 1.57
N LEU A 57 -4.10 -7.42 1.97
CA LEU A 57 -3.80 -7.03 3.35
C LEU A 57 -4.60 -5.78 3.76
N LEU A 58 -4.68 -4.77 2.89
CA LEU A 58 -5.45 -3.55 3.12
C LEU A 58 -6.94 -3.85 3.31
N VAL A 59 -7.52 -4.67 2.43
CA VAL A 59 -8.92 -5.13 2.56
C VAL A 59 -9.10 -5.90 3.87
N GLY A 60 -8.18 -6.82 4.18
CA GLY A 60 -8.21 -7.58 5.43
C GLY A 60 -8.17 -6.68 6.67
N MET A 61 -7.32 -5.65 6.68
CA MET A 61 -7.24 -4.67 7.76
C MET A 61 -8.52 -3.86 7.92
N VAL A 62 -9.14 -3.40 6.83
CA VAL A 62 -10.41 -2.65 6.89
C VAL A 62 -11.52 -3.53 7.47
N LEU A 63 -11.66 -4.76 6.97
CA LEU A 63 -12.71 -5.68 7.42
C LEU A 63 -12.51 -6.09 8.88
N SER A 64 -11.29 -6.48 9.26
CA SER A 64 -10.98 -6.89 10.63
C SER A 64 -11.05 -5.71 11.62
N GLY A 65 -10.59 -4.52 11.23
CA GLY A 65 -10.69 -3.30 12.03
C GLY A 65 -12.15 -2.88 12.27
N GLY A 66 -12.99 -2.94 11.23
CA GLY A 66 -14.43 -2.71 11.36
C GLY A 66 -15.10 -3.70 12.31
N ALA A 67 -14.75 -4.99 12.21
CA ALA A 67 -15.26 -6.02 13.12
C ALA A 67 -14.82 -5.81 14.59
N ILE A 68 -13.59 -5.36 14.82
CA ILE A 68 -13.08 -5.00 16.16
C ILE A 68 -13.83 -3.78 16.70
N LEU A 69 -14.09 -2.77 15.86
CA LEU A 69 -14.71 -1.50 16.27
C LEU A 69 -16.08 -1.68 16.93
N HIS A 70 -16.86 -2.69 16.53
CA HIS A 70 -18.15 -3.01 17.14
C HIS A 70 -18.09 -3.41 18.62
N HIS A 71 -16.90 -3.75 19.14
CA HIS A 71 -16.72 -4.24 20.51
C HIS A 71 -16.28 -3.16 21.50
N TRP A 72 -15.97 -1.93 21.03
CA TRP A 72 -15.36 -0.89 21.85
C TRP A 72 -16.10 0.44 21.70
N PRO A 73 -16.34 1.19 22.79
CA PRO A 73 -16.82 2.56 22.68
C PRO A 73 -15.78 3.43 21.97
N ILE A 74 -16.23 4.36 21.13
CA ILE A 74 -15.35 5.32 20.47
C ILE A 74 -15.01 6.43 21.45
N ASP A 75 -13.83 6.36 22.05
CA ASP A 75 -13.22 7.44 22.81
C ASP A 75 -12.31 8.32 21.91
N ASN A 76 -11.76 9.40 22.47
CA ASN A 76 -10.92 10.33 21.72
C ASN A 76 -9.66 9.68 21.13
N LEU A 77 -9.08 8.68 21.82
CA LEU A 77 -7.88 8.00 21.35
C LEU A 77 -8.21 7.08 20.17
N LEU A 78 -9.32 6.34 20.25
CA LEU A 78 -9.80 5.50 19.17
C LEU A 78 -10.22 6.34 17.96
N ALA A 79 -10.89 7.47 18.18
CA ALA A 79 -11.22 8.41 17.11
C ALA A 79 -9.96 8.92 16.38
N ALA A 80 -8.91 9.29 17.12
CA ALA A 80 -7.63 9.69 16.53
C ALA A 80 -7.00 8.54 15.72
N LYS A 81 -6.98 7.31 16.26
CA LYS A 81 -6.47 6.14 15.54
C LYS A 81 -7.23 5.88 14.24
N LEU A 82 -8.56 6.00 14.25
CA LEU A 82 -9.39 5.84 13.06
C LEU A 82 -9.13 6.93 12.03
N ALA A 83 -8.91 8.18 12.46
CA ALA A 83 -8.54 9.27 11.56
C ALA A 83 -7.19 9.00 10.86
N PHE A 84 -6.16 8.61 11.62
CA PHE A 84 -4.87 8.22 11.03
C PHE A 84 -4.98 7.00 10.12
N ALA A 85 -5.78 5.99 10.51
CA ALA A 85 -6.03 4.82 9.67
C ALA A 85 -6.72 5.22 8.35
N GLY A 86 -7.70 6.13 8.40
CA GLY A 86 -8.36 6.66 7.21
C GLY A 86 -7.40 7.36 6.26
N VAL A 87 -6.49 8.20 6.78
CA VAL A 87 -5.43 8.85 5.99
C VAL A 87 -4.49 7.80 5.38
N ALA A 88 -4.06 6.81 6.16
CA ALA A 88 -3.18 5.75 5.67
C ALA A 88 -3.83 4.95 4.55
N ILE A 89 -5.10 4.56 4.69
CA ILE A 89 -5.85 3.84 3.64
C ILE A 89 -5.97 4.70 2.37
N ALA A 90 -6.31 5.98 2.50
CA ALA A 90 -6.43 6.87 1.36
C ALA A 90 -5.10 7.06 0.63
N ALA A 91 -4.01 7.26 1.37
CA ALA A 91 -2.66 7.34 0.81
C ALA A 91 -2.28 6.04 0.09
N ASN A 92 -2.62 4.88 0.67
CA ASN A 92 -2.33 3.59 0.06
C ASN A 92 -3.06 3.37 -1.27
N ILE A 93 -4.35 3.69 -1.31
CA ILE A 93 -5.16 3.59 -2.52
C ILE A 93 -4.59 4.52 -3.61
N TRP A 94 -4.17 5.72 -3.21
CA TRP A 94 -3.52 6.66 -4.11
C TRP A 94 -2.20 6.10 -4.67
N CYS A 95 -1.33 5.53 -3.82
CA CYS A 95 -0.07 4.90 -4.26
C CYS A 95 -0.31 3.76 -5.25
N ILE A 96 -1.20 2.81 -4.92
CA ILE A 96 -1.55 1.69 -5.82
C ILE A 96 -2.03 2.20 -7.18
N TRP A 97 -2.84 3.25 -7.19
CA TRP A 97 -3.32 3.86 -8.43
C TRP A 97 -2.19 4.48 -9.26
N LEU A 98 -1.26 5.21 -8.62
CA LEU A 98 -0.08 5.76 -9.30
C LEU A 98 0.83 4.65 -9.85
N VAL A 99 1.05 3.57 -9.12
CA VAL A 99 1.84 2.41 -9.57
C VAL A 99 1.22 1.77 -10.80
N TRP A 100 -0.10 1.60 -10.80
CA TRP A 100 -0.84 1.09 -11.96
C TRP A 100 -0.68 1.99 -13.19
N LEU A 101 -0.82 3.31 -13.03
CA LEU A 101 -0.57 4.28 -14.11
C LEU A 101 0.88 4.20 -14.61
N ARG A 102 1.84 4.20 -13.68
CA ARG A 102 3.28 4.14 -13.95
C ARG A 102 3.64 2.89 -14.76
N LEU A 103 3.09 1.73 -14.39
CA LEU A 103 3.22 0.49 -15.17
C LEU A 103 2.68 0.67 -16.59
N GLY A 104 1.46 1.21 -16.73
CA GLY A 104 0.86 1.46 -18.04
C GLY A 104 1.71 2.38 -18.93
N HIS A 105 2.33 3.42 -18.36
CA HIS A 105 3.25 4.29 -19.12
C HIS A 105 4.53 3.56 -19.52
N ALA A 106 5.15 2.81 -18.60
CA ALA A 106 6.37 2.05 -18.87
C ALA A 106 6.17 1.00 -19.98
N GLU A 107 5.07 0.25 -19.94
CA GLU A 107 4.78 -0.80 -20.93
C GLU A 107 4.52 -0.24 -22.34
N ASN A 108 4.09 1.02 -22.43
CA ASN A 108 3.87 1.72 -23.69
C ASN A 108 5.05 2.62 -24.10
N GLY A 109 6.18 2.58 -23.37
CA GLY A 109 7.35 3.42 -23.66
C GLY A 109 7.15 4.92 -23.44
N ARG A 110 6.09 5.34 -22.72
CA ARG A 110 5.78 6.75 -22.42
C ARG A 110 6.57 7.25 -21.21
N TRP A 111 7.89 7.33 -21.35
CA TRP A 111 8.82 7.58 -20.22
C TRP A 111 8.70 8.98 -19.59
N GLU A 112 8.26 9.99 -20.33
CA GLU A 112 8.01 11.32 -19.77
C GLU A 112 6.79 11.33 -18.84
N ASP A 113 5.72 10.63 -19.22
CA ASP A 113 4.54 10.47 -18.38
C ASP A 113 4.85 9.59 -17.17
N PHE A 114 5.63 8.52 -17.36
CA PHE A 114 6.15 7.69 -16.27
C PHE A 114 6.83 8.55 -15.22
N ALA A 115 7.77 9.42 -15.63
CA ALA A 115 8.51 10.28 -14.72
C ALA A 115 7.61 11.30 -14.00
N ARG A 116 6.56 11.78 -14.66
CA ARG A 116 5.58 12.71 -14.07
C ARG A 116 4.73 12.03 -12.98
N VAL A 117 4.27 10.82 -13.26
CA VAL A 117 3.51 10.01 -12.29
C VAL A 117 4.40 9.62 -11.12
N ASP A 118 5.63 9.16 -11.41
CA ASP A 118 6.64 8.82 -10.40
C ASP A 118 6.94 10.01 -9.47
N HIS A 119 7.14 11.20 -10.02
CA HIS A 119 7.34 12.41 -9.22
C HIS A 119 6.15 12.74 -8.31
N SER A 120 4.93 12.36 -8.69
CA SER A 120 3.72 12.59 -7.88
C SER A 120 3.61 11.61 -6.71
N GLN A 121 4.22 10.43 -6.81
CA GLN A 121 4.26 9.43 -5.73
C GLN A 121 5.19 9.85 -4.58
N HIS A 122 6.22 10.65 -4.87
CA HIS A 122 7.31 10.99 -3.93
C HIS A 122 7.20 12.41 -3.35
N LYS A 123 6.00 13.00 -3.31
CA LYS A 123 5.72 14.31 -2.69
C LYS A 123 4.97 14.15 -1.39
#